data_AF-A0AAD4EGF7-F1
#
_entry.id   AF-A0AAD4EGF7-F1
#
_cell.length_a   1.000
_cell.length_b   1.000
_cell.length_c   1.000
_cell.angle_alpha   90.00
_cell.angle_beta   90.00
_cell.angle_gamma   90.00
#
_symmetry.space_group_name_H-M   'P 1'
#
loop_
_entity.id
_entity.type
_entity.pdbx_description
1 polymer ?
#
loop_
_entity_poly.entity_id
_entity_poly.type
_entity_poly.pdbx_seq_one_letter_code
_entity_poly.pdbx_strand_id
1 'polypeptide(L)'
;MSAIAHKILVVGGNGFVGSAVCKIALARGMEVTSISSSGKPYKTPQGHTPAWVERVEWRKADAMNPESYADILPSVDAVVHTVGTLLDNTQYKQKMQDGDLLGFIKYIVGMGGPAPEGQRSAYDILNYESAVRVCETFVASKPVSGLTRVRPFVYVSAEDFNRPLVSARYFETKRQAEQRIEEIVTDHPQYKGVYVRPSIIYHPHNRPITTIPATIFGFSSWAHDAVPSYIPMPASVLRWLGTSVFPTATDKTPSSLNSMANLLSIPPINVDHLAEAICISLDPAKDIRGVVGTRDMHQLIGMSQTGSEEPAANT
;
A
#
# COMPACT_ATOMS: atom_id res chain seq x y z
N MET A 1 -0.91 -34.61 -13.88
CA MET A 1 -0.09 -33.44 -14.21
C MET A 1 -0.13 -32.52 -13.00
N SER A 2 0.98 -32.35 -12.29
CA SER A 2 1.01 -31.41 -11.16
C SER A 2 0.90 -30.00 -11.74
N ALA A 3 -0.15 -29.26 -11.41
CA ALA A 3 -0.19 -27.84 -11.71
C ALA A 3 1.06 -27.20 -11.07
N ILE A 4 1.89 -26.51 -11.85
CA ILE A 4 3.05 -25.80 -11.31
C ILE A 4 2.50 -24.75 -10.35
N ALA A 5 2.83 -24.90 -9.07
CA ALA A 5 2.45 -23.95 -8.04
C ALA A 5 2.92 -22.55 -8.43
N HIS A 6 2.04 -21.56 -8.32
CA HIS A 6 2.38 -20.17 -8.64
C HIS A 6 3.32 -19.64 -7.56
N LYS A 7 4.56 -19.34 -7.91
CA LYS A 7 5.60 -18.87 -6.98
C LYS A 7 5.75 -17.36 -7.07
N ILE A 8 5.72 -16.66 -5.94
CA ILE A 8 5.86 -15.20 -5.91
C ILE A 8 7.01 -14.78 -5.00
N LEU A 9 7.69 -13.69 -5.38
CA LEU A 9 8.63 -12.99 -4.52
C LEU A 9 7.98 -11.74 -3.93
N VAL A 10 7.94 -11.63 -2.61
CA VAL A 10 7.47 -10.43 -1.90
C VAL A 10 8.64 -9.67 -1.30
N VAL A 11 8.98 -8.53 -1.88
CA VAL A 11 10.00 -7.61 -1.36
C VAL A 11 9.37 -6.76 -0.26
N GLY A 12 9.92 -6.84 0.96
CA GLY A 12 9.36 -6.18 2.14
C GLY A 12 8.24 -6.96 2.84
N GLY A 13 8.17 -8.28 2.68
CA GLY A 13 7.07 -9.12 3.18
C GLY A 13 6.93 -9.20 4.71
N ASN A 14 7.90 -8.70 5.48
CA ASN A 14 7.78 -8.59 6.94
C ASN A 14 7.17 -7.24 7.40
N GLY A 15 6.89 -6.34 6.45
CA GLY A 15 6.24 -5.06 6.68
C GLY A 15 4.72 -5.17 6.79
N PHE A 16 4.06 -4.01 6.96
CA PHE A 16 2.61 -3.95 7.15
C PHE A 16 1.82 -4.48 5.95
N VAL A 17 2.07 -3.95 4.75
CA VAL A 17 1.42 -4.41 3.51
C VAL A 17 1.98 -5.77 3.08
N GLY A 18 3.29 -5.91 3.10
CA GLY A 18 3.97 -7.13 2.66
C GLY A 18 3.51 -8.39 3.41
N SER A 19 3.30 -8.31 4.73
CA SER A 19 2.84 -9.47 5.51
C SER A 19 1.40 -9.88 5.18
N ALA A 20 0.53 -8.93 4.89
CA ALA A 20 -0.82 -9.21 4.41
C ALA A 20 -0.79 -9.87 3.02
N VAL A 21 0.06 -9.38 2.11
CA VAL A 21 0.28 -10.02 0.80
C VAL A 21 0.77 -11.45 0.96
N CYS A 22 1.77 -11.71 1.81
CA CYS A 22 2.25 -13.08 2.06
C CYS A 22 1.14 -14.00 2.59
N LYS A 23 0.38 -13.53 3.59
CA LYS A 23 -0.74 -14.26 4.19
C LYS A 23 -1.81 -14.63 3.15
N ILE A 24 -2.25 -13.66 2.35
CA ILE A 24 -3.31 -13.84 1.35
C ILE A 24 -2.83 -14.68 0.15
N ALA A 25 -1.60 -14.48 -0.31
CA ALA A 25 -1.02 -15.29 -1.37
C ALA A 25 -0.97 -16.77 -0.99
N LEU A 26 -0.52 -17.09 0.24
CA LEU A 26 -0.56 -18.45 0.76
C LEU A 26 -1.98 -19.02 0.86
N ALA A 27 -2.96 -18.20 1.25
CA ALA A 27 -4.36 -18.62 1.30
C ALA A 27 -4.93 -18.95 -0.10
N ARG A 28 -4.35 -18.36 -1.15
CA ARG A 28 -4.66 -18.64 -2.56
C ARG A 28 -3.86 -19.79 -3.17
N GLY A 29 -3.10 -20.52 -2.36
CA GLY A 29 -2.30 -21.65 -2.83
C GLY A 29 -1.03 -21.25 -3.59
N MET A 30 -0.58 -19.99 -3.48
CA MET A 30 0.71 -19.56 -4.02
C MET A 30 1.84 -19.96 -3.07
N GLU A 31 3.01 -20.27 -3.62
CA GLU A 31 4.26 -20.37 -2.87
C GLU A 31 4.87 -18.98 -2.71
N VAL A 32 5.31 -18.64 -1.51
CA VAL A 32 5.78 -17.28 -1.20
C VAL A 32 7.21 -17.33 -0.66
N THR A 33 8.13 -16.70 -1.38
CA THR A 33 9.43 -16.32 -0.86
C THR A 33 9.40 -14.82 -0.56
N SER A 34 9.88 -14.42 0.62
CA SER A 34 9.96 -13.01 1.00
C SER A 34 11.38 -12.60 1.33
N ILE A 35 11.78 -11.45 0.77
CA ILE A 35 13.06 -10.82 1.09
C ILE A 35 12.87 -9.55 1.91
N SER A 36 13.76 -9.34 2.88
CA SER A 36 13.90 -8.08 3.61
C SER A 36 15.32 -7.92 4.15
N SER A 37 15.72 -6.69 4.46
CA SER A 37 17.06 -6.39 5.01
C SER A 37 17.37 -7.14 6.31
N SER A 38 16.33 -7.48 7.08
CA SER A 38 16.46 -8.26 8.32
C SER A 38 16.43 -9.77 8.11
N GLY A 39 15.76 -10.24 7.05
CA GLY A 39 15.39 -11.65 6.84
C GLY A 39 14.49 -12.25 7.93
N LYS A 40 14.04 -11.45 8.90
CA LYS A 40 13.25 -11.95 10.03
C LYS A 40 11.81 -12.20 9.59
N PRO A 41 11.22 -13.34 9.99
CA PRO A 41 9.82 -13.61 9.78
C PRO A 41 8.92 -12.54 10.42
N TYR A 42 7.74 -12.35 9.83
CA TYR A 42 6.74 -11.47 10.41
C TYR A 42 6.35 -11.89 11.84
N LYS A 43 6.23 -10.90 12.72
CA LYS A 43 5.65 -11.05 14.06
C LYS A 43 4.53 -10.03 14.21
N THR A 44 3.47 -10.43 14.90
CA THR A 44 2.42 -9.50 15.31
C THR A 44 3.00 -8.41 16.23
N PRO A 45 2.31 -7.27 16.41
CA PRO A 45 2.74 -6.24 17.37
C PRO A 45 2.94 -6.77 18.81
N GLN A 46 2.23 -7.83 19.17
CA GLN A 46 2.31 -8.51 20.48
C GLN A 46 3.47 -9.53 20.55
N GLY A 47 4.23 -9.70 19.46
CA GLY A 47 5.37 -10.62 19.40
C GLY A 47 5.03 -12.06 19.01
N HIS A 48 3.74 -12.39 18.84
CA HIS A 48 3.31 -13.72 18.38
C HIS A 48 3.66 -13.97 16.92
N THR A 49 3.98 -15.22 16.59
CA THR A 49 4.21 -15.70 15.22
C THR A 49 2.98 -16.48 14.75
N PRO A 50 2.18 -15.97 13.79
CA PRO A 50 1.06 -16.71 13.23
C PRO A 50 1.50 -17.97 12.48
N ALA A 51 0.67 -19.03 12.47
CA ALA A 51 1.01 -20.31 11.83
C ALA A 51 1.35 -20.21 10.33
N TRP A 52 0.76 -19.25 9.60
CA TRP A 52 1.05 -19.07 8.17
C TRP A 52 2.50 -18.62 7.90
N VAL A 53 3.17 -18.02 8.89
CA VAL A 53 4.54 -17.48 8.75
C VAL A 53 5.55 -18.58 8.45
N GLU A 54 5.34 -19.79 8.96
CA GLU A 54 6.21 -20.95 8.73
C GLU A 54 6.15 -21.46 7.28
N ARG A 55 5.10 -21.10 6.53
CA ARG A 55 4.92 -21.47 5.12
C ARG A 55 5.57 -20.48 4.15
N VAL A 56 6.09 -19.35 4.65
CA VAL A 56 6.82 -18.37 3.83
C VAL A 56 8.31 -18.67 3.96
N GLU A 57 9.01 -18.70 2.84
CA GLU A 57 10.47 -18.74 2.84
C GLU A 57 11.00 -17.32 3.09
N TRP A 58 11.53 -17.07 4.29
CA TRP A 58 12.09 -15.76 4.65
C TRP A 58 13.58 -15.71 4.37
N ARG A 59 14.00 -14.79 3.49
CA ARG A 59 15.40 -14.58 3.15
C ARG A 59 15.87 -13.18 3.54
N LYS A 60 17.08 -13.11 4.10
CA LYS A 60 17.78 -11.84 4.29
C LYS A 60 18.36 -11.40 2.96
N ALA A 61 17.91 -10.26 2.45
CA ALA A 61 18.46 -9.66 1.23
C ALA A 61 18.25 -8.14 1.26
N ASP A 62 19.04 -7.42 0.47
CA ASP A 62 18.91 -5.97 0.31
C ASP A 62 18.40 -5.68 -1.10
N ALA A 63 17.26 -4.99 -1.23
CA ALA A 63 16.66 -4.64 -2.51
C ALA A 63 17.61 -3.81 -3.39
N MET A 64 18.52 -3.04 -2.78
CA MET A 64 19.54 -2.25 -3.47
C MET A 64 20.73 -3.08 -3.97
N ASN A 65 20.89 -4.31 -3.47
CA ASN A 65 21.96 -5.22 -3.85
C ASN A 65 21.41 -6.48 -4.56
N PRO A 66 21.33 -6.46 -5.91
CA PRO A 66 20.84 -7.58 -6.72
C PRO A 66 21.46 -8.93 -6.39
N GLU A 67 22.77 -8.98 -6.12
CA GLU A 67 23.49 -10.23 -5.83
C GLU A 67 22.92 -10.98 -4.61
N SER A 68 22.23 -10.27 -3.71
CA SER A 68 21.65 -10.87 -2.52
C SER A 68 20.32 -11.61 -2.75
N TYR A 69 19.68 -11.42 -3.91
CA TYR A 69 18.38 -12.04 -4.23
C TYR A 69 18.22 -12.50 -5.69
N ALA A 70 19.18 -12.23 -6.58
CA ALA A 70 19.09 -12.56 -8.00
C ALA A 70 18.92 -14.07 -8.27
N ASP A 71 19.42 -14.93 -7.39
CA ASP A 71 19.27 -16.38 -7.48
C ASP A 71 17.81 -16.85 -7.35
N ILE A 72 16.95 -16.06 -6.68
CA ILE A 72 15.54 -16.39 -6.47
C ILE A 72 14.72 -16.12 -7.74
N LEU A 73 15.06 -15.03 -8.43
CA LEU A 73 14.23 -14.45 -9.50
C LEU A 73 13.95 -15.38 -10.67
N PRO A 74 14.84 -16.26 -11.15
CA PRO A 74 14.53 -17.20 -12.23
C PRO A 74 13.36 -18.16 -11.91
N SER A 75 13.13 -18.46 -10.63
CA SER A 75 12.17 -19.48 -10.18
C SER A 75 10.76 -18.94 -9.90
N VAL A 76 10.59 -17.61 -9.82
CA VAL A 76 9.31 -17.00 -9.45
C VAL A 76 8.50 -16.57 -10.67
N ASP A 77 7.18 -16.70 -10.58
CA ASP A 77 6.24 -16.26 -11.60
C ASP A 77 5.98 -14.75 -11.54
N ALA A 78 6.11 -14.16 -10.35
CA ALA A 78 5.81 -12.75 -10.13
C ALA A 78 6.64 -12.13 -9.00
N VAL A 79 6.73 -10.79 -9.02
CA VAL A 79 7.34 -9.99 -7.95
C VAL A 79 6.32 -8.97 -7.43
N VAL A 80 6.21 -8.86 -6.11
CA VAL A 80 5.46 -7.80 -5.44
C VAL A 80 6.42 -6.96 -4.60
N HIS A 81 6.56 -5.69 -4.98
CA HIS A 81 7.40 -4.73 -4.29
C HIS A 81 6.56 -3.88 -3.33
N THR A 82 6.66 -4.19 -2.03
CA THR A 82 5.90 -3.50 -0.97
C THR A 82 6.74 -2.53 -0.14
N VAL A 83 8.02 -2.36 -0.48
CA VAL A 83 8.90 -1.44 0.25
C VAL A 83 8.46 0.00 -0.03
N GLY A 84 8.21 0.72 1.06
CA GLY A 84 8.05 2.15 1.06
C GLY A 84 8.08 2.67 2.49
N THR A 85 8.81 3.75 2.70
CA THR A 85 8.82 4.48 3.98
C THR A 85 8.03 5.77 3.80
N LEU A 86 7.10 6.01 4.72
CA LEU A 86 6.41 7.30 4.82
C LEU A 86 7.22 8.32 5.62
N LEU A 87 8.21 7.89 6.41
CA LEU A 87 8.93 8.70 7.41
C LEU A 87 10.38 8.22 7.61
N ASP A 88 11.28 9.13 8.01
CA ASP A 88 12.62 8.80 8.46
C ASP A 88 12.59 7.81 9.65
N ASN A 89 13.27 6.68 9.47
CA ASN A 89 13.17 5.49 10.32
C ASN A 89 13.52 5.71 11.80
N THR A 90 14.22 6.78 12.14
CA THR A 90 14.79 6.99 13.48
C THR A 90 13.76 7.60 14.44
N GLN A 91 13.11 8.70 14.07
CA GLN A 91 12.11 9.36 14.94
C GLN A 91 10.78 8.60 14.97
N TYR A 92 10.44 7.92 13.87
CA TYR A 92 9.24 7.08 13.73
C TYR A 92 9.23 5.89 14.70
N LYS A 93 10.33 5.11 14.74
CA LYS A 93 10.41 3.92 15.60
C LYS A 93 10.36 4.29 17.08
N GLN A 94 10.94 5.43 17.44
CA GLN A 94 10.95 5.94 18.81
C GLN A 94 9.55 6.37 19.26
N LYS A 95 8.85 7.20 18.47
CA LYS A 95 7.46 7.61 18.80
C LYS A 95 6.46 6.46 18.79
N MET A 96 6.69 5.41 17.99
CA MET A 96 5.88 4.18 18.03
C MET A 96 6.15 3.33 19.28
N GLN A 97 7.38 3.32 19.79
CA GLN A 97 7.70 2.60 21.03
C GLN A 97 7.13 3.30 22.26
N ASP A 98 7.02 4.63 22.21
CA ASP A 98 6.53 5.44 23.34
C ASP A 98 4.99 5.48 23.47
N GLY A 99 4.24 4.92 22.51
CA GLY A 99 2.77 4.89 22.55
C GLY A 99 2.09 6.27 22.40
N ASP A 100 2.85 7.32 22.05
CA ASP A 100 2.36 8.69 21.94
C ASP A 100 1.59 8.93 20.63
N LEU A 101 0.31 8.57 20.67
CA LEU A 101 -0.64 8.74 19.58
C LEU A 101 -0.81 10.22 19.15
N LEU A 102 -0.80 11.15 20.12
CA LEU A 102 -1.02 12.56 19.84
C LEU A 102 0.22 13.22 19.23
N GLY A 103 1.41 12.86 19.71
CA GLY A 103 2.69 13.29 19.12
C GLY A 103 2.96 12.68 17.75
N PHE A 104 2.43 11.49 17.47
CA PHE A 104 2.40 10.90 16.12
C PHE A 104 1.48 11.69 15.18
N ILE A 105 0.25 12.00 15.60
CA ILE A 105 -0.70 12.80 14.80
C ILE A 105 -0.13 14.20 14.54
N LYS A 106 0.41 14.89 15.57
CA LYS A 106 1.06 16.19 15.40
C LYS A 106 2.29 16.13 14.49
N TYR A 107 3.05 15.04 14.51
CA TYR A 107 4.20 14.86 13.63
C TYR A 107 3.78 14.69 12.17
N ILE A 108 2.74 13.88 11.89
CA ILE A 108 2.22 13.70 10.53
C ILE A 108 1.51 14.96 10.02
N VAL A 109 0.73 15.64 10.87
CA VAL A 109 0.08 16.92 10.52
C VAL A 109 1.12 18.05 10.36
N GLY A 110 2.18 18.05 11.17
CA GLY A 110 3.30 18.99 11.08
C GLY A 110 4.22 18.79 9.86
N MET A 111 4.07 17.68 9.12
CA MET A 111 4.75 17.44 7.84
C MET A 111 4.08 18.18 6.66
N GLY A 112 3.00 18.93 6.90
CA GLY A 112 2.42 19.87 5.93
C GLY A 112 3.25 21.14 5.70
N GLY A 113 4.40 21.29 6.38
CA GLY A 113 5.40 22.34 6.14
C GLY A 113 6.39 21.98 5.04
N PRO A 114 7.13 22.96 4.49
CA PRO A 114 8.18 22.71 3.50
C PRO A 114 9.22 21.72 4.04
N ALA A 115 9.61 20.74 3.22
CA ALA A 115 10.52 19.68 3.62
C ALA A 115 11.89 20.25 4.04
N PRO A 116 12.46 19.85 5.18
CA PRO A 116 13.82 20.25 5.56
C PRO A 116 14.85 19.68 4.56
N GLU A 117 15.82 20.52 4.17
CA GLU A 117 16.92 20.13 3.28
C GLU A 117 17.72 18.96 3.90
N GLY A 118 17.75 17.83 3.20
CA GLY A 118 18.38 16.57 3.64
C GLY A 118 17.49 15.33 3.50
N GLN A 119 16.16 15.49 3.55
CA GLN A 119 15.19 14.39 3.36
C GLN A 119 15.05 13.91 1.90
N ARG A 120 15.70 14.60 0.95
CA ARG A 120 15.71 14.25 -0.47
C ARG A 120 16.32 12.87 -0.74
N SER A 121 17.30 12.44 0.05
CA SER A 121 18.06 11.20 -0.23
C SER A 121 17.33 9.93 0.18
N ALA A 122 16.63 9.89 1.32
CA ALA A 122 16.09 8.64 1.86
C ALA A 122 14.85 8.13 1.09
N TYR A 123 13.93 9.03 0.70
CA TYR A 123 12.74 8.64 -0.07
C TYR A 123 13.09 8.21 -1.49
N ASP A 124 13.99 8.94 -2.15
CA ASP A 124 14.42 8.65 -3.51
C ASP A 124 15.09 7.26 -3.56
N ILE A 125 15.98 6.95 -2.61
CA ILE A 125 16.63 5.64 -2.53
C ILE A 125 15.61 4.52 -2.23
N LEU A 126 14.77 4.68 -1.20
CA LEU A 126 13.91 3.59 -0.72
C LEU A 126 12.66 3.38 -1.55
N ASN A 127 12.03 4.43 -2.11
CA ASN A 127 10.79 4.29 -2.87
C ASN A 127 11.04 4.12 -4.37
N TYR A 128 12.03 4.83 -4.92
CA TYR A 128 12.32 4.82 -6.36
C TYR A 128 13.43 3.83 -6.70
N GLU A 129 14.65 4.02 -6.17
CA GLU A 129 15.80 3.23 -6.62
C GLU A 129 15.64 1.74 -6.31
N SER A 130 15.12 1.40 -5.13
CA SER A 130 14.91 0.00 -4.74
C SER A 130 13.94 -0.73 -5.67
N ALA A 131 12.84 -0.07 -6.03
CA ALA A 131 11.80 -0.66 -6.87
C ALA A 131 12.27 -0.84 -8.31
N VAL A 132 12.93 0.18 -8.86
CA VAL A 132 13.52 0.14 -10.20
C VAL A 132 14.60 -0.93 -10.26
N ARG A 133 15.50 -1.00 -9.27
CA ARG A 133 16.59 -1.99 -9.24
C ARG A 133 16.08 -3.43 -9.19
N VAL A 134 15.05 -3.69 -8.37
CA VAL A 134 14.42 -5.02 -8.31
C VAL A 134 13.77 -5.35 -9.65
N CYS A 135 13.10 -4.39 -10.30
CA CYS A 135 12.50 -4.60 -11.62
C CYS A 135 13.55 -4.91 -12.70
N GLU A 136 14.63 -4.12 -12.76
CA GLU A 136 15.75 -4.36 -13.69
C GLU A 136 16.35 -5.76 -13.48
N THR A 137 16.56 -6.15 -12.23
CA THR A 137 17.11 -7.47 -11.89
C THR A 137 16.12 -8.59 -12.27
N PHE A 138 14.82 -8.39 -12.04
CA PHE A 138 13.78 -9.35 -12.37
C PHE A 138 13.69 -9.61 -13.87
N VAL A 139 13.72 -8.55 -14.66
CA VAL A 139 13.65 -8.62 -16.12
C VAL A 139 14.92 -9.22 -16.71
N ALA A 140 16.10 -8.90 -16.16
CA ALA A 140 17.37 -9.50 -16.54
C ALA A 140 17.49 -10.99 -16.16
N SER A 141 16.77 -11.42 -15.11
CA SER A 141 16.74 -12.80 -14.65
C SER A 141 15.84 -13.64 -15.56
N LYS A 142 16.46 -14.31 -16.53
CA LYS A 142 15.76 -15.23 -17.43
C LYS A 142 15.02 -16.30 -16.61
N PRO A 143 13.73 -16.53 -16.89
CA PRO A 143 12.97 -17.55 -16.18
C PRO A 143 13.54 -18.94 -16.47
N VAL A 144 13.40 -19.85 -15.51
CA VAL A 144 13.72 -21.26 -15.71
C VAL A 144 12.88 -21.81 -16.88
N SER A 145 13.51 -22.62 -17.74
CA SER A 145 12.87 -23.22 -18.93
C SER A 145 11.54 -23.90 -18.59
N GLY A 146 10.46 -23.49 -19.26
CA GLY A 146 9.10 -24.03 -19.05
C GLY A 146 8.06 -23.00 -18.57
N LEU A 147 8.50 -21.82 -18.11
CA LEU A 147 7.62 -20.69 -17.80
C LEU A 147 7.22 -19.97 -19.09
N THR A 148 6.00 -20.22 -19.57
CA THR A 148 5.43 -19.59 -20.78
C THR A 148 4.48 -18.44 -20.49
N ARG A 149 4.22 -18.14 -19.21
CA ARG A 149 3.28 -17.11 -18.77
C ARG A 149 3.95 -15.75 -18.59
N VAL A 150 3.18 -14.68 -18.84
CA VAL A 150 3.58 -13.30 -18.56
C VAL A 150 3.79 -13.14 -17.06
N ARG A 151 4.91 -12.51 -16.67
CA ARG A 151 5.36 -12.38 -15.29
C ARG A 151 5.07 -10.98 -14.74
N PRO A 152 4.10 -10.82 -13.82
CA PRO A 152 3.77 -9.50 -13.29
C PRO A 152 4.83 -8.98 -12.31
N PHE A 153 5.14 -7.69 -12.44
CA PHE A 153 5.83 -6.90 -11.45
C PHE A 153 4.82 -5.91 -10.83
N VAL A 154 4.44 -6.16 -9.58
CA VAL A 154 3.48 -5.33 -8.85
C VAL A 154 4.24 -4.35 -7.97
N TYR A 155 3.99 -3.05 -8.14
CA TYR A 155 4.54 -2.00 -7.30
C TYR A 155 3.44 -1.36 -6.45
N VAL A 156 3.65 -1.32 -5.13
CA VAL A 156 2.75 -0.60 -4.21
C VAL A 156 3.15 0.88 -4.21
N SER A 157 2.36 1.66 -4.95
CA SER A 157 2.44 3.12 -5.02
C SER A 157 1.51 3.75 -3.97
N ALA A 158 0.94 4.92 -4.25
CA ALA A 158 -0.08 5.60 -3.47
C ALA A 158 -1.01 6.42 -4.38
N GLU A 159 -2.27 6.59 -3.97
CA GLU A 159 -3.14 7.61 -4.55
C GLU A 159 -2.67 8.99 -4.13
N ASP A 160 -2.82 9.97 -5.01
CA ASP A 160 -2.63 11.38 -4.63
C ASP A 160 -3.92 11.87 -3.95
N PHE A 161 -4.09 11.51 -2.68
CA PHE A 161 -5.09 12.13 -1.81
C PHE A 161 -4.49 13.44 -1.27
N ASN A 162 -4.86 14.55 -1.89
CA ASN A 162 -4.15 15.82 -1.73
C ASN A 162 -4.06 16.29 -0.25
N ARG A 163 -2.80 16.50 0.18
CA ARG A 163 -2.17 17.34 1.23
C ARG A 163 -3.07 18.02 2.29
N PRO A 164 -2.81 17.78 3.60
CA PRO A 164 -1.55 18.28 4.19
C PRO A 164 -0.72 17.25 4.99
N LEU A 165 -1.10 15.97 5.00
CA LEU A 165 -0.44 14.96 5.86
C LEU A 165 0.85 14.35 5.29
N VAL A 166 1.07 14.39 3.97
CA VAL A 166 2.19 13.70 3.30
C VAL A 166 2.84 14.63 2.26
N SER A 167 4.17 14.59 2.17
CA SER A 167 4.93 15.49 1.30
C SER A 167 4.64 15.23 -0.18
N ALA A 168 4.63 16.30 -0.99
CA ALA A 168 4.53 16.22 -2.44
C ALA A 168 5.53 15.21 -3.05
N ARG A 169 6.75 15.19 -2.50
CA ARG A 169 7.85 14.36 -2.99
C ARG A 169 7.61 12.87 -2.77
N TYR A 170 6.90 12.48 -1.71
CA TYR A 170 6.54 11.09 -1.50
C TYR A 170 5.73 10.53 -2.68
N PHE A 171 4.67 11.23 -3.09
CA PHE A 171 3.86 10.82 -4.25
C PHE A 171 4.65 10.91 -5.54
N GLU A 172 5.45 11.96 -5.72
CA GLU A 172 6.28 12.14 -6.91
C GLU A 172 7.29 11.00 -7.09
N THR A 173 8.02 10.60 -6.04
CA THR A 173 8.99 9.47 -6.12
C THR A 173 8.31 8.17 -6.49
N LYS A 174 7.11 7.92 -5.93
CA LYS A 174 6.29 6.75 -6.24
C LYS A 174 5.82 6.78 -7.71
N ARG A 175 5.40 7.94 -8.21
CA ARG A 175 5.01 8.14 -9.63
C ARG A 175 6.17 8.00 -10.60
N GLN A 176 7.33 8.54 -10.26
CA GLN A 176 8.56 8.38 -11.03
C GLN A 176 8.95 6.90 -11.11
N ALA A 177 8.80 6.15 -10.02
CA ALA A 177 9.10 4.72 -10.00
C ALA A 177 8.15 3.95 -10.93
N GLU A 178 6.85 4.27 -10.91
CA GLU A 178 5.87 3.68 -11.83
C GLU A 178 6.24 3.92 -13.30
N GLN A 179 6.57 5.15 -13.66
CA GLN A 179 6.97 5.51 -15.03
C GLN A 179 8.21 4.72 -15.46
N ARG A 180 9.24 4.68 -14.61
CA ARG A 180 10.48 3.98 -14.92
C ARG A 180 10.30 2.48 -15.03
N ILE A 181 9.49 1.88 -14.16
CA ILE A 181 9.13 0.45 -14.24
C ILE A 181 8.35 0.18 -15.53
N GLU A 182 7.42 1.06 -15.93
CA GLU A 182 6.62 0.90 -17.14
C GLU A 182 7.50 0.92 -18.40
N GLU A 183 8.47 1.83 -18.47
CA GLU A 183 9.47 1.85 -19.54
C GLU A 183 10.21 0.51 -19.63
N ILE A 184 10.70 0.00 -18.50
CA ILE A 184 11.45 -1.26 -18.45
C ILE A 184 10.59 -2.43 -18.94
N VAL A 185 9.36 -2.58 -18.44
CA VAL A 185 8.51 -3.72 -18.78
C VAL A 185 7.95 -3.63 -20.20
N THR A 186 7.77 -2.43 -20.75
CA THR A 186 7.32 -2.24 -22.14
C THR A 186 8.31 -2.83 -23.14
N ASP A 187 9.61 -2.71 -22.86
CA ASP A 187 10.68 -3.29 -23.68
C ASP A 187 10.79 -4.83 -23.54
N HIS A 188 10.04 -5.44 -22.61
CA HIS A 188 10.15 -6.85 -22.28
C HIS A 188 8.77 -7.53 -22.25
N PRO A 189 8.26 -8.04 -23.39
CA PRO A 189 6.86 -8.50 -23.53
C PRO A 189 6.48 -9.71 -22.67
N GLN A 190 7.46 -10.41 -22.10
CA GLN A 190 7.26 -11.50 -21.13
C GLN A 190 6.91 -11.00 -19.73
N TYR A 191 6.94 -9.69 -19.50
CA TYR A 191 6.67 -9.06 -18.22
C TYR A 191 5.52 -8.05 -18.36
N LYS A 192 4.88 -7.73 -17.23
CA LYS A 192 3.88 -6.66 -17.17
C LYS A 192 3.99 -5.89 -15.86
N GLY A 193 3.81 -4.58 -15.93
CA GLY A 193 3.72 -3.72 -14.75
C GLY A 193 2.30 -3.65 -14.21
N VAL A 194 2.16 -3.67 -12.89
CA VAL A 194 0.91 -3.34 -12.18
C VAL A 194 1.23 -2.36 -11.06
N TYR A 195 0.61 -1.18 -11.08
CA TYR A 195 0.87 -0.09 -10.13
C TYR A 195 -0.33 0.10 -9.24
N VAL A 196 -0.29 -0.53 -8.07
CA VAL A 196 -1.40 -0.47 -7.12
C VAL A 196 -1.29 0.83 -6.34
N ARG A 197 -2.30 1.69 -6.44
CA ARG A 197 -2.38 2.99 -5.78
C ARG A 197 -3.44 2.90 -4.67
N PRO A 198 -3.06 2.50 -3.45
CA PRO A 198 -3.94 2.59 -2.30
C PRO A 198 -4.08 4.03 -1.80
N SER A 199 -5.25 4.30 -1.24
CA SER A 199 -5.53 5.44 -0.36
C SER A 199 -4.94 5.17 1.03
N ILE A 200 -5.63 5.61 2.09
CA ILE A 200 -5.23 5.31 3.47
C ILE A 200 -5.44 3.81 3.74
N ILE A 201 -4.35 3.11 4.08
CA ILE A 201 -4.37 1.69 4.42
C ILE A 201 -4.56 1.51 5.92
N TYR A 202 -5.53 0.69 6.34
CA TYR A 202 -5.81 0.44 7.75
C TYR A 202 -5.93 -1.06 8.09
N HIS A 203 -5.73 -1.38 9.37
CA HIS A 203 -6.03 -2.70 9.92
C HIS A 203 -6.48 -2.54 11.38
N PRO A 204 -7.68 -3.02 11.77
CA PRO A 204 -8.28 -2.79 13.09
C PRO A 204 -7.45 -3.20 14.31
N HIS A 205 -6.58 -4.21 14.19
CA HIS A 205 -5.86 -4.82 15.33
C HIS A 205 -4.34 -4.66 15.29
N ASN A 206 -3.76 -4.45 14.10
CA ASN A 206 -2.30 -4.40 13.94
C ASN A 206 -1.71 -2.99 14.00
N ARG A 207 -2.57 -1.95 13.90
CA ARG A 207 -2.23 -0.53 14.13
C ARG A 207 -3.44 0.23 14.69
N PRO A 208 -3.65 0.26 16.02
CA PRO A 208 -4.74 1.04 16.63
C PRO A 208 -4.65 2.54 16.27
N ILE A 209 -3.44 3.02 16.01
CA ILE A 209 -3.16 4.41 15.63
C ILE A 209 -3.66 4.78 14.22
N THR A 210 -3.59 3.89 13.22
CA THR A 210 -4.15 4.17 11.88
C THR A 210 -5.63 3.82 11.78
N THR A 211 -6.14 3.06 12.74
CA THR A 211 -7.56 2.74 12.86
C THR A 211 -8.38 3.97 13.19
N ILE A 212 -7.87 4.90 14.03
CA ILE A 212 -8.62 6.10 14.43
C ILE A 212 -8.84 7.09 13.26
N PRO A 213 -7.82 7.47 12.45
CA PRO A 213 -8.05 8.22 11.22
C PRO A 213 -8.92 7.45 10.23
N ALA A 214 -8.70 6.15 10.03
CA ALA A 214 -9.50 5.35 9.08
C ALA A 214 -10.97 5.21 9.50
N THR A 215 -11.29 5.14 10.80
CA THR A 215 -12.68 5.22 11.27
C THR A 215 -13.26 6.60 11.02
N ILE A 216 -12.50 7.69 11.23
CA ILE A 216 -12.98 9.05 10.97
C ILE A 216 -13.25 9.26 9.47
N PHE A 217 -12.41 8.74 8.58
CA PHE A 217 -12.57 8.82 7.12
C PHE A 217 -13.57 7.81 6.53
N GLY A 218 -13.67 6.61 7.11
CA GLY A 218 -14.67 5.62 6.73
C GLY A 218 -16.10 6.08 7.07
N PHE A 219 -16.26 6.84 8.16
CA PHE A 219 -17.54 7.45 8.50
C PHE A 219 -17.91 8.63 7.59
N SER A 220 -16.96 9.38 7.03
CA SER A 220 -17.27 10.47 6.10
C SER A 220 -17.67 9.98 4.71
N SER A 221 -17.06 8.90 4.21
CA SER A 221 -17.48 8.28 2.95
C SER A 221 -18.82 7.57 3.10
N TRP A 222 -19.11 7.02 4.28
CA TRP A 222 -20.44 6.47 4.61
C TRP A 222 -21.50 7.57 4.83
N ALA A 223 -21.13 8.72 5.39
CA ALA A 223 -22.03 9.85 5.59
C ALA A 223 -22.45 10.54 4.28
N HIS A 224 -21.67 10.40 3.20
CA HIS A 224 -22.03 10.96 1.90
C HIS A 224 -23.06 10.10 1.13
N ASP A 225 -23.13 8.79 1.38
CA ASP A 225 -24.01 7.88 0.62
C ASP A 225 -25.12 7.18 1.44
N ALA A 226 -25.12 7.21 2.79
CA ALA A 226 -26.01 6.31 3.55
C ALA A 226 -26.65 6.85 4.84
N VAL A 227 -26.61 8.15 5.15
CA VAL A 227 -27.13 8.66 6.45
C VAL A 227 -28.31 9.60 6.28
N PRO A 228 -29.55 9.17 6.59
CA PRO A 228 -30.66 10.07 6.89
C PRO A 228 -30.27 11.00 8.03
N SER A 229 -30.74 12.25 8.00
CA SER A 229 -30.34 13.42 8.82
C SER A 229 -30.42 13.28 10.36
N TYR A 230 -30.58 12.07 10.90
CA TYR A 230 -30.87 11.79 12.31
C TYR A 230 -29.75 11.07 13.08
N ILE A 231 -28.62 10.68 12.47
CA ILE A 231 -27.49 10.10 13.23
C ILE A 231 -26.57 11.24 13.70
N PRO A 232 -26.62 11.65 14.98
CA PRO A 232 -25.80 12.75 15.46
C PRO A 232 -24.40 12.22 15.77
N MET A 233 -23.39 12.76 15.10
CA MET A 233 -22.01 12.56 15.56
C MET A 233 -21.89 12.98 17.04
N PRO A 234 -21.21 12.20 17.90
CA PRO A 234 -20.94 12.65 19.25
C PRO A 234 -20.16 13.97 19.18
N ALA A 235 -20.71 15.04 19.75
CA ALA A 235 -20.14 16.39 19.69
C ALA A 235 -18.71 16.47 20.27
N SER A 236 -18.33 15.51 21.11
CA SER A 236 -16.98 15.31 21.64
C SER A 236 -15.95 14.97 20.56
N VAL A 237 -16.32 14.17 19.55
CA VAL A 237 -15.44 13.78 18.44
C VAL A 237 -15.18 14.96 17.50
N LEU A 238 -16.23 15.70 17.15
CA LEU A 238 -16.14 16.92 16.33
C LEU A 238 -15.31 18.01 17.02
N ARG A 239 -15.50 18.19 18.33
CA ARG A 239 -14.77 19.18 19.13
C ARG A 239 -13.29 18.83 19.27
N TRP A 240 -12.98 17.55 19.45
CA TRP A 240 -11.61 17.07 19.47
C TRP A 240 -10.91 17.30 18.12
N LEU A 241 -11.59 17.02 17.00
CA LEU A 241 -11.09 17.31 15.65
C LEU A 241 -10.78 18.80 15.44
N GLY A 242 -11.73 19.69 15.77
CA GLY A 242 -11.58 21.13 15.56
C GLY A 242 -10.48 21.77 16.43
N THR A 243 -10.23 21.24 17.62
CA THR A 243 -9.26 21.82 18.56
C THR A 243 -7.88 21.19 18.52
N SER A 244 -7.80 19.89 18.25
CA SER A 244 -6.56 19.11 18.42
C SER A 244 -5.89 18.73 17.10
N VAL A 245 -6.66 18.67 16.00
CA VAL A 245 -6.17 18.24 14.68
C VAL A 245 -6.13 19.41 13.69
N PHE A 246 -7.09 20.34 13.77
CA PHE A 246 -7.19 21.49 12.87
C PHE A 246 -7.23 22.84 13.62
N PRO A 247 -6.21 23.20 14.42
CA PRO A 247 -6.25 24.36 15.30
C PRO A 247 -6.24 25.73 14.57
N THR A 248 -6.00 25.76 13.26
CA THR A 248 -5.85 26.99 12.47
C THR A 248 -6.72 27.01 11.20
N ALA A 249 -7.99 26.59 11.29
CA ALA A 249 -8.96 26.95 10.27
C ALA A 249 -9.36 28.43 10.45
N THR A 250 -8.57 29.35 9.90
CA THR A 250 -8.97 30.74 9.70
C THR A 250 -9.18 31.01 8.20
N ASP A 251 -10.10 31.93 7.90
CA ASP A 251 -10.75 32.23 6.61
C ASP A 251 -9.86 32.54 5.38
N LYS A 252 -8.56 32.24 5.38
CA LYS A 252 -7.62 32.69 4.33
C LYS A 252 -6.99 31.60 3.45
N THR A 253 -7.45 30.35 3.46
CA THR A 253 -6.98 29.35 2.47
C THR A 253 -8.10 28.44 1.94
N PRO A 254 -8.65 28.68 0.73
CA PRO A 254 -9.60 27.76 0.08
C PRO A 254 -8.95 26.42 -0.35
N SER A 255 -7.63 26.29 -0.33
CA SER A 255 -6.88 25.10 -0.79
C SER A 255 -6.88 23.94 0.21
N SER A 256 -7.03 24.18 1.51
CA SER A 256 -7.04 23.15 2.55
C SER A 256 -8.36 22.38 2.60
N LEU A 257 -9.48 23.08 2.44
CA LEU A 257 -10.83 22.47 2.44
C LEU A 257 -11.09 21.61 1.19
N ASN A 258 -10.61 22.01 0.00
CA ASN A 258 -10.69 21.19 -1.21
C ASN A 258 -9.83 19.91 -1.11
N SER A 259 -8.69 20.01 -0.44
CA SER A 259 -7.81 18.87 -0.16
C SER A 259 -8.45 17.91 0.84
N MET A 260 -9.15 18.44 1.85
CA MET A 260 -10.00 17.65 2.74
C MET A 260 -11.16 17.00 1.98
N ALA A 261 -11.88 17.70 1.09
CA ALA A 261 -12.98 17.11 0.32
C ALA A 261 -12.53 15.91 -0.54
N ASN A 262 -11.33 15.96 -1.12
CA ASN A 262 -10.75 14.83 -1.86
C ASN A 262 -10.29 13.67 -0.96
N LEU A 263 -9.85 13.96 0.26
CA LEU A 263 -9.55 12.95 1.28
C LEU A 263 -10.81 12.17 1.71
N LEU A 264 -11.97 12.82 1.67
CA LEU A 264 -13.27 12.22 1.98
C LEU A 264 -13.87 11.47 0.77
N SER A 265 -13.33 11.65 -0.45
CA SER A 265 -13.91 11.11 -1.69
C SER A 265 -13.31 9.77 -2.15
N ILE A 266 -12.14 9.38 -1.63
CA ILE A 266 -11.53 8.07 -1.86
C ILE A 266 -11.61 7.25 -0.57
N PRO A 267 -12.39 6.16 -0.54
CA PRO A 267 -12.57 5.39 0.69
C PRO A 267 -11.23 4.77 1.15
N PRO A 268 -10.98 4.70 2.46
CA PRO A 268 -9.82 3.99 2.98
C PRO A 268 -9.89 2.50 2.63
N ILE A 269 -8.75 1.86 2.43
CA ILE A 269 -8.67 0.44 2.07
C ILE A 269 -8.12 -0.39 3.23
N ASN A 270 -8.78 -1.51 3.53
CA ASN A 270 -8.25 -2.47 4.50
C ASN A 270 -6.99 -3.13 3.92
N VAL A 271 -5.94 -3.33 4.72
CA VAL A 271 -4.70 -3.96 4.24
C VAL A 271 -4.91 -5.37 3.68
N ASP A 272 -5.86 -6.14 4.21
CA ASP A 272 -6.20 -7.46 3.69
C ASP A 272 -6.92 -7.34 2.32
N HIS A 273 -7.73 -6.29 2.10
CA HIS A 273 -8.35 -6.01 0.80
C HIS A 273 -7.33 -5.55 -0.25
N LEU A 274 -6.38 -4.71 0.16
CA LEU A 274 -5.24 -4.32 -0.68
C LEU A 274 -4.42 -5.56 -1.08
N ALA A 275 -4.10 -6.43 -0.12
CA ALA A 275 -3.41 -7.69 -0.38
C ALA A 275 -4.23 -8.61 -1.29
N GLU A 276 -5.54 -8.67 -1.09
CA GLU A 276 -6.46 -9.42 -1.94
C GLU A 276 -6.43 -8.90 -3.38
N ALA A 277 -6.53 -7.59 -3.60
CA ALA A 277 -6.44 -6.99 -4.93
C ALA A 277 -5.07 -7.21 -5.59
N ILE A 278 -3.98 -7.14 -4.80
CA ILE A 278 -2.62 -7.48 -5.27
C ILE A 278 -2.56 -8.92 -5.74
N CYS A 279 -2.99 -9.92 -4.96
CA CYS A 279 -2.87 -11.30 -5.45
C CYS A 279 -3.86 -11.62 -6.58
N ILE A 280 -4.95 -10.86 -6.75
CA ILE A 280 -5.80 -10.94 -7.95
C ILE A 280 -5.06 -10.44 -9.20
N SER A 281 -4.27 -9.37 -9.09
CA SER A 281 -3.52 -8.84 -10.22
C SER A 281 -2.35 -9.74 -10.65
N LEU A 282 -1.94 -10.66 -9.78
CA LEU A 282 -0.98 -11.71 -10.09
C LEU A 282 -1.57 -12.86 -10.91
N ASP A 283 -2.90 -13.02 -10.95
CA ASP A 283 -3.54 -14.14 -11.64
C ASP A 283 -3.26 -14.07 -13.16
N PRO A 284 -2.56 -15.08 -13.75
CA PRO A 284 -2.27 -15.10 -15.18
C PRO A 284 -3.53 -15.16 -16.05
N ALA A 285 -4.66 -15.64 -15.51
CA ALA A 285 -5.94 -15.66 -16.22
C ALA A 285 -6.57 -14.26 -16.34
N LYS A 286 -6.12 -13.30 -15.53
CA LYS A 286 -6.59 -11.91 -15.54
C LYS A 286 -5.52 -11.03 -16.18
N ASP A 287 -5.83 -10.41 -17.33
CA ASP A 287 -4.93 -9.49 -18.00
C ASP A 287 -4.96 -8.08 -17.38
N ILE A 288 -4.66 -8.00 -16.08
CA ILE A 288 -4.55 -6.73 -15.36
C ILE A 288 -3.16 -6.14 -15.62
N ARG A 289 -3.12 -4.89 -16.08
CA ARG A 289 -1.92 -4.11 -16.44
C ARG A 289 -2.08 -2.66 -16.04
N GLY A 290 -0.96 -1.99 -15.77
CA GLY A 290 -0.94 -0.56 -15.50
C GLY A 290 -1.49 -0.20 -14.12
N VAL A 291 -2.09 0.98 -14.02
CA VAL A 291 -2.54 1.55 -12.75
C VAL A 291 -3.80 0.86 -12.24
N VAL A 292 -3.79 0.47 -10.97
CA VAL A 292 -4.97 -0.03 -10.24
C VAL A 292 -5.22 0.88 -9.06
N GLY A 293 -6.19 1.78 -9.20
CA GLY A 293 -6.57 2.73 -8.17
C GLY A 293 -7.38 2.08 -7.05
N THR A 294 -7.70 2.85 -6.02
CA THR A 294 -8.43 2.31 -4.85
C THR A 294 -9.84 1.84 -5.19
N ARG A 295 -10.54 2.52 -6.10
CA ARG A 295 -11.87 2.09 -6.57
C ARG A 295 -11.78 0.81 -7.39
N ASP A 296 -10.79 0.70 -8.27
CA ASP A 296 -10.55 -0.51 -9.07
C ASP A 296 -10.25 -1.70 -8.17
N MET A 297 -9.48 -1.51 -7.10
CA MET A 297 -9.23 -2.55 -6.09
C MET A 297 -10.52 -3.05 -5.44
N HIS A 298 -11.43 -2.16 -5.03
CA HIS A 298 -12.73 -2.55 -4.46
C HIS A 298 -13.59 -3.32 -5.47
N GLN A 299 -13.59 -2.91 -6.74
CA GLN A 299 -14.29 -3.65 -7.79
C GLN A 299 -13.68 -5.03 -8.02
N LEU A 300 -12.34 -5.14 -8.05
CA LEU A 300 -11.63 -6.41 -8.25
C LEU A 300 -11.93 -7.45 -7.18
N ILE A 301 -12.11 -7.02 -5.93
CA ILE A 301 -12.46 -7.89 -4.79
C ILE A 301 -13.96 -8.14 -4.65
N GLY A 302 -14.78 -7.64 -5.59
CA GLY A 302 -16.23 -7.85 -5.59
C GLY A 302 -17.00 -6.98 -4.59
N MET A 303 -16.39 -5.91 -4.07
CA MET A 303 -17.08 -4.89 -3.29
C MET A 303 -17.69 -3.87 -4.28
N SER A 304 -18.83 -4.21 -4.86
CA SER A 304 -19.65 -3.21 -5.55
C SER A 304 -20.13 -2.17 -4.54
N GLN A 305 -20.19 -0.91 -4.95
CA GLN A 305 -20.89 0.10 -4.17
C GLN A 305 -22.37 -0.31 -4.11
N THR A 306 -22.83 -0.80 -2.96
CA THR A 306 -24.24 -0.76 -2.61
C THR A 306 -24.64 0.71 -2.56
N GLY A 307 -25.18 1.24 -3.67
CA GLY A 307 -25.51 2.66 -3.78
C GLY A 307 -25.95 3.15 -5.16
N SER A 308 -26.66 2.33 -5.93
CA SER A 308 -27.50 2.83 -7.03
C SER A 308 -28.57 1.80 -7.37
N GLU A 309 -29.57 1.68 -6.50
CA GLU A 309 -30.88 1.23 -6.97
C GLU A 309 -31.45 2.35 -7.84
N GLU A 310 -31.57 2.10 -9.14
CA GLU A 310 -32.45 2.86 -10.01
C GLU A 310 -33.85 2.89 -9.36
N PRO A 311 -34.51 4.06 -9.25
CA PRO A 311 -35.90 4.06 -8.86
C PRO A 311 -36.69 3.33 -9.94
N ALA A 312 -37.29 2.21 -9.56
CA ALA A 312 -38.26 1.51 -10.36
C ALA A 312 -39.33 2.51 -10.83
N ALA A 313 -39.38 2.74 -12.14
CA ALA A 313 -40.48 3.44 -12.78
C ALA A 313 -41.75 2.58 -12.60
N ASN A 314 -42.52 2.88 -11.56
CA ASN A 314 -43.91 2.43 -11.48
C ASN A 314 -44.78 3.38 -12.31
N THR A 315 -45.34 2.80 -13.38
CA THR A 315 -46.63 3.09 -14.05
C THR A 315 -47.32 4.40 -13.76
#